data_AF-A0A954UHH4-F1
#
_entry.id   AF-A0A954UHH4-F1
#
_cell.length_a   1.000
_cell.length_b   1.000
_cell.length_c   1.000
_cell.angle_alpha   90.00
_cell.angle_beta   90.00
_cell.angle_gamma   90.00
#
_symmetry.space_group_name_H-M   'P 1'
#
loop_
_entity.id
_entity.type
_entity.pdbx_description
1 polymer ?
#
loop_
_entity_poly.entity_id
_entity_poly.type
_entity_poly.pdbx_seq_one_letter_code
_entity_poly.pdbx_strand_id
1 'polypeptide(L)'
;NGYYTIDERKFAYVTFQFGFLVLWVTLIVMGTFLRGPNWNFFGFYETWDAHKVEALNNIDLSEYFWNMGLGMARPKAPDNSGTITTIGYILLRESPGIVMLILYFVAIPPAMVLYSRFFRGLFLKMGFVRFMVLANLLQLMMLLPLKMVMRWSLNMKYFIAIPEYFLNF
;
A
#
# COMPACT_ATOMS: atom_id res chain seq x y z
N ASN A 1 12.50 26.80 26.00
CA ASN A 1 11.10 26.65 26.48
C ASN A 1 10.67 25.20 26.33
N GLY A 2 10.76 24.42 27.41
CA GLY A 2 10.48 22.98 27.45
C GLY A 2 9.00 22.65 27.66
N TYR A 3 8.08 23.51 27.22
CA TYR A 3 6.64 23.25 27.29
C TYR A 3 6.21 22.51 26.02
N TYR A 4 5.71 21.30 26.18
CA TYR A 4 5.10 20.53 25.09
C TYR A 4 3.58 20.72 25.17
N THR A 5 3.03 21.52 24.27
CA THR A 5 1.59 21.79 24.20
C THR A 5 1.02 21.24 22.90
N ILE A 6 -0.03 20.40 23.02
CA ILE A 6 -0.68 19.74 21.87
C ILE A 6 -1.30 20.78 20.93
N ASP A 7 -1.82 21.88 21.47
CA ASP A 7 -2.51 22.92 20.71
C ASP A 7 -1.62 23.59 19.65
N GLU A 8 -0.34 23.75 19.94
CA GLU A 8 0.65 24.37 19.05
C GLU A 8 1.10 23.45 17.90
N ARG A 9 0.95 22.13 18.06
CA ARG A 9 1.50 21.11 17.14
C ARG A 9 0.52 19.98 16.82
N LYS A 10 -0.77 20.31 16.72
CA LYS A 10 -1.86 19.34 16.46
C LYS A 10 -1.54 18.37 15.32
N PHE A 11 -1.00 18.88 14.20
CA PHE A 11 -0.65 18.04 13.04
C PHE A 11 0.40 16.97 13.36
N ALA A 12 1.50 17.35 14.02
CA ALA A 12 2.56 16.41 14.36
C ALA A 12 2.08 15.40 15.39
N TYR A 13 1.31 15.85 16.39
CA TYR A 13 0.73 14.98 17.41
C TYR A 13 -0.24 13.96 16.81
N VAL A 14 -1.22 14.39 16.01
CA VAL A 14 -2.21 13.49 15.40
C VAL A 14 -1.56 12.50 14.43
N THR A 15 -0.64 12.97 13.59
CA THR A 15 0.08 12.10 12.63
C THR A 15 0.88 11.04 13.38
N PHE A 16 1.56 11.42 14.47
CA PHE A 16 2.30 10.48 15.30
C PHE A 16 1.38 9.48 16.00
N GLN A 17 0.29 9.92 16.61
CA GLN A 17 -0.64 9.00 17.29
C GLN A 17 -1.31 8.04 16.33
N PHE A 18 -1.67 8.51 15.13
CA PHE A 18 -2.20 7.64 14.09
C PHE A 18 -1.15 6.60 13.65
N GLY A 19 0.08 7.03 13.36
CA GLY A 19 1.15 6.11 12.97
C GLY A 19 1.52 5.10 14.06
N PHE A 20 1.71 5.58 15.29
CA PHE A 20 2.16 4.76 16.41
C PHE A 20 1.05 3.89 16.99
N LEU A 21 -0.08 4.47 17.42
CA LEU A 21 -1.13 3.69 18.09
C LEU A 21 -1.97 2.86 17.10
N VAL A 22 -2.40 3.47 15.99
CA VAL A 22 -3.30 2.81 15.05
C VAL A 22 -2.51 1.90 14.13
N LEU A 23 -1.55 2.43 13.37
CA LEU A 23 -0.84 1.63 12.38
C LEU A 23 0.20 0.69 12.96
N TRP A 24 0.75 0.94 14.16
CA TRP A 24 1.75 0.04 14.72
C TRP A 24 1.20 -0.84 15.84
N VAL A 25 0.75 -0.25 16.95
CA VAL A 25 0.29 -1.03 18.12
C VAL A 25 -0.95 -1.85 17.80
N THR A 26 -1.98 -1.26 17.15
CA THR A 26 -3.23 -1.99 16.87
C THR A 26 -2.99 -3.13 15.88
N LEU A 27 -2.14 -2.94 14.87
CA LEU A 27 -1.79 -4.02 13.93
C LEU A 27 -1.03 -5.16 14.61
N ILE A 28 -0.14 -4.88 15.56
CA ILE A 28 0.53 -5.93 16.35
C ILE A 28 -0.50 -6.71 17.14
N VAL A 29 -1.37 -6.03 17.89
CA VAL A 29 -2.40 -6.68 18.72
C VAL A 29 -3.33 -7.54 17.87
N MET A 30 -3.78 -7.04 16.71
CA MET A 30 -4.58 -7.84 15.78
C MET A 30 -3.78 -9.04 15.25
N GLY A 31 -2.52 -8.85 14.90
CA GLY A 31 -1.66 -9.93 14.40
C GLY A 31 -1.31 -11.00 15.45
N THR A 32 -1.24 -10.64 16.73
CA THR A 32 -0.90 -11.58 17.81
C THR A 32 -2.10 -12.37 18.31
N PHE A 33 -3.27 -11.76 18.37
CA PHE A 33 -4.46 -12.39 18.98
C PHE A 33 -5.49 -12.88 17.96
N LEU A 34 -5.61 -12.23 16.81
CA LEU A 34 -6.63 -12.56 15.80
C LEU A 34 -6.05 -13.40 14.65
N ARG A 35 -4.80 -13.84 14.75
CA ARG A 35 -4.15 -14.69 13.74
C ARG A 35 -3.93 -16.08 14.30
N GLY A 36 -4.48 -17.09 13.63
CA GLY A 36 -4.39 -18.48 14.07
C GLY A 36 -3.30 -19.30 13.37
N PRO A 37 -3.25 -20.62 13.62
CA PRO A 37 -2.18 -21.52 13.15
C PRO A 37 -1.96 -21.51 11.63
N ASN A 38 -3.04 -21.32 10.87
CA ASN A 38 -3.03 -21.31 9.41
C ASN A 38 -2.73 -19.95 8.80
N TRP A 39 -2.24 -18.99 9.58
CA TRP A 39 -2.00 -17.61 9.13
C TRP A 39 -3.26 -16.86 8.69
N ASN A 40 -4.43 -17.47 8.87
CA ASN A 40 -5.76 -16.90 8.63
C ASN A 40 -6.19 -16.02 9.80
N PHE A 41 -7.14 -15.14 9.50
CA PHE A 41 -7.78 -14.28 10.47
C PHE A 41 -8.90 -15.03 11.20
N PHE A 42 -8.98 -14.84 12.50
CA PHE A 42 -10.01 -15.41 13.37
C PHE A 42 -10.62 -14.28 14.21
N GLY A 43 -11.94 -14.18 14.21
CA GLY A 43 -12.66 -13.19 15.02
C GLY A 43 -12.57 -13.48 16.53
N PHE A 44 -13.00 -12.52 17.35
CA PHE A 44 -12.96 -12.62 18.83
C PHE A 44 -13.69 -13.83 19.44
N TYR A 45 -14.57 -14.49 18.67
CA TYR A 45 -15.36 -15.65 19.10
C TYR A 45 -15.23 -16.85 18.15
N GLU A 46 -14.27 -16.81 17.23
CA GLU A 46 -14.04 -17.91 16.29
C GLU A 46 -12.98 -18.86 16.86
N THR A 47 -13.27 -20.15 16.87
CA THR A 47 -12.29 -21.16 17.29
C THR A 47 -11.18 -21.28 16.25
N TRP A 48 -9.93 -21.40 16.72
CA TRP A 48 -8.78 -21.63 15.84
C TRP A 48 -8.81 -23.04 15.25
N ASP A 49 -9.43 -23.17 14.08
CA ASP A 49 -9.38 -24.39 13.28
C ASP A 49 -8.21 -24.33 12.27
N ALA A 50 -7.28 -25.28 12.41
CA ALA A 50 -6.16 -25.48 11.50
C ALA A 50 -6.57 -26.10 10.15
N HIS A 51 -7.85 -26.33 9.89
CA HIS A 51 -8.36 -26.76 8.58
C HIS A 51 -9.26 -25.72 7.93
N LYS A 52 -9.41 -24.54 8.55
CA LYS A 52 -10.11 -23.41 7.94
C LYS A 52 -9.34 -22.98 6.69
N VAL A 53 -9.95 -23.18 5.52
CA VAL A 53 -9.45 -22.71 4.22
C VAL A 53 -10.28 -21.49 3.83
N GLU A 54 -9.70 -20.30 3.96
CA GLU A 54 -10.34 -19.10 3.41
C GLU A 54 -10.00 -19.00 1.92
N ALA A 55 -11.02 -19.17 1.08
CA ALA A 55 -10.93 -18.94 -0.36
C ALA A 55 -10.88 -17.43 -0.67
N LEU A 56 -9.82 -16.74 -0.21
CA LEU A 56 -9.56 -15.39 -0.70
C LEU A 56 -8.99 -15.48 -2.11
N ASN A 57 -9.84 -15.15 -3.09
CA ASN A 57 -9.42 -14.93 -4.47
C ASN A 57 -8.45 -13.76 -4.50
N ASN A 58 -7.17 -14.09 -4.67
CA ASN A 58 -6.09 -13.13 -4.68
C ASN A 58 -5.95 -12.58 -6.09
N ILE A 59 -6.60 -11.46 -6.35
CA ILE A 59 -6.53 -10.78 -7.65
C ILE A 59 -5.45 -9.70 -7.56
N ASP A 60 -4.54 -9.68 -8.53
CA ASP A 60 -3.51 -8.65 -8.64
C ASP A 60 -4.03 -7.44 -9.43
N LEU A 61 -3.44 -6.27 -9.23
CA LEU A 61 -3.84 -5.08 -9.99
C LEU A 61 -3.63 -5.25 -11.51
N SER A 62 -2.59 -5.98 -11.92
CA SER A 62 -2.36 -6.31 -13.33
C SER A 62 -3.50 -7.17 -13.89
N GLU A 63 -4.09 -8.05 -13.09
CA GLU A 63 -5.24 -8.85 -13.50
C GLU A 63 -6.49 -7.99 -13.70
N TYR A 64 -6.75 -7.03 -12.80
CA TYR A 64 -7.85 -6.08 -12.98
C TYR A 64 -7.71 -5.27 -14.28
N PHE A 65 -6.51 -4.80 -14.61
CA PHE A 65 -6.29 -4.00 -15.81
C PHE A 65 -6.36 -4.83 -17.09
N TRP A 66 -5.64 -5.95 -17.15
CA TRP A 66 -5.52 -6.76 -18.36
C TRP A 66 -6.76 -7.65 -18.60
N ASN A 67 -7.19 -8.42 -17.60
CA ASN A 67 -8.33 -9.34 -17.76
C ASN A 67 -9.66 -8.57 -17.73
N MET A 68 -9.89 -7.70 -16.74
CA MET A 68 -11.19 -7.05 -16.55
C MET A 68 -11.35 -5.76 -17.37
N GLY A 69 -10.27 -4.99 -17.55
CA GLY A 69 -10.29 -3.76 -18.34
C GLY A 69 -10.16 -3.99 -19.84
N LEU A 70 -9.18 -4.80 -20.26
CA LEU A 70 -8.83 -5.00 -21.67
C LEU A 70 -9.31 -6.33 -22.25
N GLY A 71 -9.85 -7.24 -21.43
CA GLY A 71 -10.30 -8.56 -21.90
C GLY A 71 -9.17 -9.45 -22.42
N MET A 72 -7.92 -9.12 -22.13
CA MET A 72 -6.73 -9.83 -22.62
C MET A 72 -6.11 -10.65 -21.49
N ALA A 73 -5.69 -11.88 -21.81
CA ALA A 73 -4.89 -12.66 -20.88
C ALA A 73 -3.59 -11.91 -20.53
N ARG A 74 -3.19 -11.96 -19.25
CA ARG A 74 -1.97 -11.29 -18.76
C ARG A 74 -0.77 -11.61 -19.65
N PRO A 75 0.02 -10.61 -20.08
CA PRO A 75 1.24 -10.85 -20.84
C PRO A 75 2.18 -11.79 -20.05
N LYS A 76 2.35 -13.02 -20.55
CA LYS A 76 3.28 -14.00 -19.97
C LYS A 76 4.41 -14.22 -20.98
N ALA A 77 5.65 -14.17 -20.50
CA ALA A 77 6.81 -14.49 -21.33
C ALA A 77 6.72 -15.95 -21.82
N PRO A 78 7.04 -16.24 -23.10
CA PRO A 78 7.12 -17.62 -23.58
C PRO A 78 8.19 -18.41 -22.84
N ASP A 79 7.94 -19.70 -22.60
CA ASP A 79 8.83 -20.63 -21.89
C ASP A 79 10.07 -21.01 -22.74
N ASN A 80 10.87 -20.04 -23.19
CA ASN A 80 12.25 -20.18 -23.69
C ASN A 80 12.91 -18.84 -24.11
N SER A 81 12.39 -17.69 -23.65
CA SER A 81 12.84 -16.39 -24.12
C SER A 81 14.02 -15.86 -23.30
N GLY A 82 14.99 -15.18 -23.95
CA GLY A 82 16.17 -14.64 -23.28
C GLY A 82 15.83 -13.66 -22.15
N THR A 83 16.69 -13.57 -21.13
CA THR A 83 16.45 -12.82 -19.88
C THR A 83 15.90 -11.40 -20.06
N ILE A 84 16.34 -10.70 -21.12
CA ILE A 84 15.89 -9.34 -21.45
C ILE A 84 14.40 -9.31 -21.87
N THR A 85 13.97 -10.28 -22.68
CA THR A 85 12.58 -10.38 -23.13
C THR A 85 11.64 -10.72 -21.98
N THR A 86 12.06 -11.60 -21.06
CA THR A 86 11.30 -11.92 -19.85
C THR A 86 11.09 -10.70 -18.97
N ILE A 87 12.13 -9.89 -18.75
CA ILE A 87 12.03 -8.63 -18.00
C ILE A 87 11.08 -7.66 -18.70
N GLY A 88 11.14 -7.55 -20.03
CA GLY A 88 10.22 -6.72 -20.80
C GLY A 88 8.75 -7.10 -20.61
N TYR A 89 8.43 -8.39 -20.65
CA TYR A 89 7.07 -8.88 -20.40
C TYR A 89 6.61 -8.68 -18.95
N ILE A 90 7.50 -8.85 -17.97
CA ILE A 90 7.20 -8.56 -16.56
C ILE A 90 6.89 -7.08 -16.36
N LEU A 91 7.71 -6.18 -16.93
CA LEU A 91 7.47 -4.74 -16.84
C LEU A 91 6.19 -4.33 -17.54
N LEU A 92 5.86 -4.92 -18.71
CA LEU A 92 4.61 -4.64 -19.39
C LEU A 92 3.41 -5.12 -18.57
N ARG A 93 3.47 -6.34 -18.03
CA ARG A 93 2.41 -6.93 -17.20
C ARG A 93 2.13 -6.06 -15.97
N GLU A 94 3.18 -5.64 -15.27
CA GLU A 94 3.09 -4.85 -14.04
C GLU A 94 3.05 -3.33 -14.28
N SER A 95 3.12 -2.89 -15.54
CA SER A 95 3.12 -1.46 -15.90
C SER A 95 1.95 -0.67 -15.31
N PRO A 96 0.71 -1.19 -15.21
CA PRO A 96 -0.38 -0.42 -14.59
C PRO A 96 -0.10 -0.13 -13.12
N GLY A 97 0.48 -1.10 -12.39
CA GLY A 97 0.86 -0.94 -10.99
C GLY A 97 2.04 0.01 -10.80
N ILE A 98 3.05 -0.08 -11.65
CA ILE A 98 4.21 0.81 -11.62
C ILE A 98 3.78 2.26 -11.92
N VAL A 99 2.97 2.46 -12.95
CA VAL A 99 2.44 3.79 -13.31
C VAL A 99 1.59 4.35 -12.19
N MET A 100 0.72 3.54 -11.58
CA MET A 100 -0.10 3.96 -10.45
C MET A 100 0.75 4.35 -9.23
N LEU A 101 1.81 3.61 -8.93
CA LEU A 101 2.74 3.92 -7.83
C LEU A 101 3.51 5.22 -8.09
N ILE A 102 4.03 5.40 -9.30
CA ILE A 102 4.74 6.64 -9.70
C ILE A 102 3.79 7.82 -9.61
N LEU A 103 2.56 7.68 -10.12
CA LEU A 103 1.54 8.72 -10.03
C LEU A 103 1.21 9.05 -8.57
N TYR A 104 1.13 8.04 -7.70
CA TYR A 104 0.88 8.22 -6.28
C TYR A 104 1.98 9.06 -5.61
N PHE A 105 3.26 8.78 -5.85
CA PHE A 105 4.35 9.53 -5.20
C PHE A 105 4.69 10.87 -5.87
N VAL A 106 4.43 11.03 -7.17
CA VAL A 106 4.81 12.25 -7.91
C VAL A 106 3.64 13.23 -8.03
N ALA A 107 2.43 12.76 -8.31
CA ALA A 107 1.29 13.64 -8.58
C ALA A 107 0.46 13.98 -7.32
N ILE A 108 0.38 13.08 -6.34
CA ILE A 108 -0.39 13.37 -5.11
C ILE A 108 0.26 14.50 -4.29
N PRO A 109 1.59 14.63 -4.12
CA PRO A 109 2.15 15.75 -3.37
C PRO A 109 1.76 17.15 -3.88
N PRO A 110 1.90 17.48 -5.18
CA PRO A 110 1.42 18.77 -5.69
C PRO A 110 -0.11 18.88 -5.66
N ALA A 111 -0.84 17.77 -5.88
CA ALA A 111 -2.30 17.77 -5.77
C ALA A 111 -2.77 18.15 -4.34
N MET A 112 -2.10 17.65 -3.29
CA MET A 112 -2.43 18.00 -1.90
C MET A 112 -2.30 19.51 -1.65
N VAL A 113 -1.31 20.17 -2.26
CA VAL A 113 -1.13 21.63 -2.16
C VAL A 113 -2.26 22.39 -2.87
N LEU A 114 -2.71 21.89 -4.02
CA LEU A 114 -3.77 22.53 -4.80
C LEU A 114 -5.14 22.41 -4.12
N TYR A 115 -5.48 21.21 -3.62
CA TYR A 115 -6.82 20.91 -3.09
C TYR A 115 -7.00 21.27 -1.61
N SER A 116 -5.93 21.29 -0.81
CA SER A 116 -6.02 21.57 0.62
C SER A 116 -5.36 22.88 1.02
N ARG A 117 -6.15 23.77 1.63
CA ARG A 117 -5.65 25.03 2.21
C ARG A 117 -4.61 24.79 3.31
N PHE A 118 -4.72 23.67 4.04
CA PHE A 118 -3.79 23.30 5.10
C PHE A 118 -2.40 22.96 4.55
N PHE A 119 -2.34 22.04 3.58
CA PHE A 119 -1.07 21.65 2.96
C PHE A 119 -0.45 22.79 2.16
N ARG A 120 -1.26 23.68 1.57
CA ARG A 120 -0.76 24.92 0.96
C ARG A 120 -0.04 25.83 1.96
N GLY A 121 -0.61 26.02 3.15
CA GLY A 121 0.04 26.79 4.22
C GLY A 121 1.35 26.16 4.67
N LEU A 122 1.41 24.83 4.73
CA LEU A 122 2.61 24.09 5.08
C LEU A 122 3.69 24.19 3.99
N PHE A 123 3.30 24.11 2.72
CA PHE A 123 4.18 24.30 1.57
C PHE A 123 4.84 25.69 1.55
N LEU A 124 4.06 26.75 1.79
CA LEU A 124 4.56 28.12 1.81
C LEU A 124 5.58 28.37 2.94
N LYS A 125 5.42 27.71 4.09
CA LYS A 125 6.34 27.86 5.23
C LYS A 125 7.65 27.08 5.06
N MET A 126 7.61 25.90 4.43
CA MET A 126 8.75 24.98 4.38
C MET A 126 9.54 25.04 3.07
N GLY A 127 8.91 25.49 1.98
CA GLY A 127 9.46 25.42 0.63
C GLY A 127 9.29 24.05 -0.04
N PHE A 128 9.59 24.00 -1.33
CA PHE A 128 9.25 22.87 -2.21
C PHE A 128 9.88 21.53 -1.75
N VAL A 129 11.20 21.48 -1.60
CA VAL A 129 11.92 20.23 -1.33
C VAL A 129 11.50 19.61 0.01
N ARG A 130 11.43 20.42 1.07
CA ARG A 130 11.06 19.94 2.42
C ARG A 130 9.61 19.44 2.46
N PHE A 131 8.71 20.12 1.75
CA PHE A 131 7.33 19.66 1.62
C PHE A 131 7.23 18.35 0.85
N MET A 132 7.96 18.19 -0.26
CA MET A 132 7.94 16.95 -1.05
C MET A 132 8.40 15.76 -0.20
N VAL A 133 9.46 15.92 0.60
CA VAL A 133 9.91 14.86 1.52
C VAL A 133 8.84 14.51 2.55
N LEU A 134 8.25 15.52 3.22
CA LEU A 134 7.19 15.29 4.21
C LEU A 134 5.96 14.60 3.59
N ALA A 135 5.54 15.05 2.41
CA ALA A 135 4.42 14.48 1.69
C ALA A 135 4.66 13.01 1.32
N ASN A 136 5.86 12.69 0.83
CA ASN A 136 6.23 11.31 0.48
C ASN A 136 6.28 10.41 1.73
N LEU A 137 6.82 10.89 2.85
CA LEU A 137 6.80 10.13 4.11
C LEU A 137 5.37 9.87 4.61
N LEU A 138 4.49 10.88 4.52
CA LEU A 138 3.08 10.73 4.87
C LEU A 138 2.38 9.73 3.94
N GLN A 139 2.69 9.77 2.64
CA GLN A 139 2.16 8.84 1.65
C GLN A 139 2.62 7.40 1.87
N LEU A 140 3.88 7.18 2.26
CA LEU A 140 4.38 5.87 2.64
C LEU A 140 3.60 5.30 3.83
N MET A 141 3.37 6.14 4.85
CA MET A 141 2.56 5.76 6.00
C MET A 141 1.12 5.41 5.58
N MET A 142 0.52 6.18 4.67
CA MET A 142 -0.83 5.97 4.17
C MET A 142 -0.97 4.79 3.19
N LEU A 143 0.14 4.30 2.62
CA LEU A 143 0.12 3.15 1.70
C LEU A 143 -0.35 1.87 2.41
N LEU A 144 -0.04 1.72 3.70
CA LEU A 144 -0.47 0.57 4.51
C LEU A 144 -2.00 0.49 4.67
N PRO A 145 -2.69 1.50 5.24
CA PRO A 145 -4.14 1.47 5.35
C PRO A 145 -4.81 1.46 3.98
N LEU A 146 -4.25 2.15 2.97
CA LEU A 146 -4.75 2.09 1.60
C LEU A 146 -4.76 0.66 1.08
N LYS A 147 -3.65 -0.07 1.27
CA LYS A 147 -3.55 -1.49 0.89
C LYS A 147 -4.57 -2.35 1.64
N MET A 148 -4.82 -2.09 2.91
CA MET A 148 -5.85 -2.81 3.69
C MET A 148 -7.25 -2.57 3.15
N VAL A 149 -7.60 -1.32 2.85
CA VAL A 149 -8.91 -0.98 2.27
C VAL A 149 -9.08 -1.66 0.92
N MET A 150 -8.07 -1.61 0.04
CA MET A 150 -8.13 -2.29 -1.26
C MET A 150 -8.24 -3.81 -1.13
N ARG A 151 -7.64 -4.39 -0.08
CA ARG A 151 -7.77 -5.81 0.24
C ARG A 151 -9.19 -6.15 0.66
N TRP A 152 -9.86 -5.30 1.45
CA TRP A 152 -11.22 -5.56 1.93
C TRP A 152 -12.30 -5.26 0.89
N SER A 153 -12.14 -4.22 0.08
CA SER A 153 -13.16 -3.83 -0.91
C SER A 153 -13.03 -4.56 -2.24
N LEU A 154 -11.80 -4.81 -2.71
CA LEU A 154 -11.53 -5.34 -4.05
C LEU A 154 -10.77 -6.68 -4.01
N ASN A 155 -10.59 -7.30 -2.84
CA ASN A 155 -9.77 -8.51 -2.68
C ASN A 155 -8.34 -8.40 -3.25
N MET A 156 -7.88 -7.17 -3.50
CA MET A 156 -6.62 -6.92 -4.20
C MET A 156 -5.44 -7.25 -3.29
N LYS A 157 -4.55 -8.14 -3.75
CA LYS A 157 -3.41 -8.58 -2.93
C LYS A 157 -2.18 -7.70 -3.11
N TYR A 158 -1.85 -7.39 -4.37
CA TYR A 158 -0.64 -6.68 -4.73
C TYR A 158 -0.89 -5.59 -5.78
N PHE A 159 -0.22 -4.45 -5.59
CA PHE A 159 -0.11 -3.40 -6.61
C PHE A 159 0.86 -3.80 -7.71
N ILE A 160 1.96 -4.46 -7.35
CA ILE A 160 2.97 -5.01 -8.24
C ILE A 160 3.27 -6.42 -7.75
N ALA A 161 3.06 -7.42 -8.60
CA ALA A 161 3.34 -8.82 -8.29
C ALA A 161 4.38 -9.37 -9.27
N ILE A 162 5.55 -9.74 -8.75
CA ILE A 162 6.59 -10.38 -9.56
C ILE A 162 6.88 -11.78 -9.00
N PRO A 163 6.01 -12.77 -9.30
CA PRO A 163 6.18 -14.16 -8.85
C PRO A 163 7.52 -14.77 -9.27
N GLU A 164 8.13 -14.31 -10.37
CA GLU A 164 9.33 -14.89 -10.96
C GLU A 164 10.63 -14.60 -10.19
N TYR A 165 10.66 -13.54 -9.37
CA TYR A 165 11.82 -13.19 -8.55
C TYR A 165 11.61 -13.47 -7.06
N PHE A 166 10.63 -14.31 -6.70
CA PHE A 166 10.58 -14.87 -5.35
C PHE A 166 11.79 -15.79 -5.16
N LEU A 167 12.88 -15.20 -4.67
CA LEU A 167 14.02 -15.91 -4.12
C LEU A 167 13.53 -16.66 -2.88
N ASN A 168 13.04 -17.88 -3.10
CA ASN A 168 12.88 -18.85 -2.03
C ASN A 168 14.27 -19.39 -1.71
N PHE A 169 14.91 -18.79 -0.72
CA PHE A 169 15.93 -19.47 0.09
C PHE A 169 15.22 -20.09 1.30
#